data_AF-A0AA42DP98-F1
#
_entry.id   AF-A0AA42DP98-F1
#
_cell.length_a   1.000
_cell.length_b   1.000
_cell.length_c   1.000
_cell.angle_alpha   90.00
_cell.angle_beta   90.00
_cell.angle_gamma   90.00
#
_symmetry.space_group_name_H-M   'P 1'
#
loop_
_entity.id
_entity.type
_entity.pdbx_description
1 polymer ?
#
loop_
_entity_poly.entity_id
_entity_poly.type
_entity_poly.pdbx_seq_one_letter_code
_entity_poly.pdbx_strand_id
1 'polypeptide(L)'
;MDITSLPYLGLLWTGVGFLCILVGFFIFAYHENEESDYTSINTNSAEELFAYFLEEEEKKNDALRQSLKTTDKAQSPSVNQKDKDKNKEKEEMKTIKSTQDDTHIYKEIEKLYNSGVSVDEIAKKLNKGKGEIQLMISLYSMR
;
A
#
# COMPACT_ATOMS: atom_id res chain seq x y z
N MET A 1 -61.88 -28.16 -9.10
CA MET A 1 -61.22 -27.67 -7.87
C MET A 1 -62.31 -27.10 -7.00
N ASP A 2 -62.50 -27.67 -5.80
CA ASP A 2 -63.48 -27.14 -4.87
C ASP A 2 -62.96 -25.82 -4.29
N ILE A 3 -63.86 -24.85 -4.13
CA ILE A 3 -63.57 -23.50 -3.60
C ILE A 3 -62.86 -23.57 -2.23
N THR A 4 -63.05 -24.67 -1.50
CA THR A 4 -62.42 -24.97 -0.21
C THR A 4 -60.93 -25.29 -0.31
N SER A 5 -60.41 -25.72 -1.48
CA SER A 5 -58.98 -26.00 -1.70
C SER A 5 -58.15 -24.77 -2.06
N LEU A 6 -58.81 -23.68 -2.44
CA LEU A 6 -58.20 -22.42 -2.89
C LEU A 6 -57.29 -21.74 -1.83
N PRO A 7 -57.65 -21.67 -0.52
CA PRO A 7 -56.76 -21.11 0.50
C PRO A 7 -55.52 -21.97 0.75
N TYR A 8 -55.62 -23.31 0.65
CA TYR A 8 -54.48 -24.20 0.83
C TYR A 8 -53.46 -24.08 -0.32
N LEU A 9 -53.94 -23.85 -1.55
CA LEU A 9 -53.07 -23.58 -2.69
C LEU A 9 -52.28 -22.28 -2.50
N GLY A 10 -52.95 -21.24 -1.97
CA GLY A 10 -52.30 -19.97 -1.63
C GLY A 10 -51.24 -20.14 -0.53
N LEU A 11 -51.56 -20.87 0.53
CA LEU A 11 -50.64 -21.17 1.63
C LEU A 11 -49.41 -21.96 1.14
N LEU A 12 -49.61 -22.90 0.21
CA LEU A 12 -48.52 -23.68 -0.37
C LEU A 12 -47.62 -22.80 -1.25
N TRP A 13 -48.20 -21.91 -2.07
CA TRP A 13 -47.44 -20.99 -2.91
C TRP A 13 -46.64 -19.97 -2.11
N THR A 14 -47.22 -19.41 -1.05
CA THR A 14 -46.51 -18.48 -0.15
C THR A 14 -45.40 -19.18 0.62
N GLY A 15 -45.60 -20.43 1.03
CA GLY A 15 -44.57 -21.26 1.66
C GLY A 15 -43.38 -21.52 0.72
N VAL A 16 -43.64 -21.87 -0.54
CA VAL A 16 -42.60 -22.06 -1.56
C VAL A 16 -41.84 -20.75 -1.84
N GLY A 17 -42.56 -19.63 -1.96
CA GLY A 17 -41.95 -18.32 -2.15
C GLY A 17 -41.04 -17.91 -0.98
N PHE A 18 -41.50 -18.11 0.26
CA PHE A 18 -40.72 -17.84 1.45
C PHE A 18 -39.45 -18.71 1.53
N LEU A 19 -39.55 -20.00 1.16
CA LEU A 19 -38.41 -20.89 1.11
C LEU A 19 -37.37 -20.45 0.07
N CYS A 20 -37.80 -20.03 -1.13
CA CYS A 20 -36.90 -19.48 -2.14
C CYS A 20 -36.19 -18.21 -1.65
N ILE A 21 -36.89 -17.33 -0.94
CA ILE A 21 -36.29 -16.12 -0.36
C ILE A 21 -35.26 -16.49 0.70
N LEU A 22 -35.53 -17.47 1.57
CA LEU A 22 -34.56 -17.95 2.56
C LEU A 22 -33.32 -18.53 1.88
N VAL A 23 -33.50 -19.41 0.89
CA VAL A 23 -32.38 -20.00 0.14
C VAL A 23 -31.59 -18.92 -0.59
N GLY A 24 -32.26 -17.94 -1.20
CA GLY A 24 -31.62 -16.79 -1.84
C GLY A 24 -30.82 -15.94 -0.84
N PHE A 25 -31.37 -15.68 0.35
CA PHE A 25 -30.68 -14.97 1.42
C PHE A 25 -29.46 -15.73 1.93
N PHE A 26 -29.56 -17.05 2.09
CA PHE A 26 -28.42 -17.89 2.44
C PHE A 26 -27.36 -17.87 1.33
N ILE A 27 -27.73 -18.08 0.08
CA ILE A 27 -26.79 -18.00 -1.05
C ILE A 27 -26.10 -16.63 -1.08
N PHE A 28 -26.85 -15.55 -0.90
CA PHE A 28 -26.30 -14.20 -0.84
C PHE A 28 -25.34 -14.02 0.36
N ALA A 29 -25.72 -14.48 1.55
CA ALA A 29 -24.89 -14.44 2.75
C ALA A 29 -23.64 -15.34 2.64
N TYR A 30 -23.71 -16.44 1.89
CA TYR A 30 -22.56 -17.29 1.58
C TYR A 30 -21.68 -16.66 0.50
N HIS A 31 -22.27 -15.99 -0.49
CA HIS A 31 -21.59 -15.31 -1.58
C HIS A 31 -20.91 -14.00 -1.12
N GLU A 32 -21.21 -13.50 0.08
CA GLU A 32 -20.46 -12.40 0.73
C GLU A 32 -19.05 -12.83 1.21
N ASN A 33 -18.57 -14.02 0.81
CA ASN A 33 -17.20 -14.49 1.09
C ASN A 33 -16.33 -14.67 -0.16
N GLU A 34 -16.76 -14.20 -1.34
CA GLU A 34 -15.94 -14.27 -2.57
C GLU A 34 -15.56 -12.91 -3.18
N GLU A 35 -15.77 -11.80 -2.48
CA GLU A 35 -15.27 -10.50 -2.93
C GLU A 35 -14.41 -9.83 -1.85
N SER A 36 -13.24 -10.43 -1.63
CA SER A 36 -11.96 -9.75 -1.39
C SER A 36 -10.94 -10.75 -0.85
N ASP A 37 -10.42 -11.62 -1.72
CA ASP A 37 -9.16 -12.32 -1.44
C ASP A 37 -7.99 -11.33 -1.55
N TYR A 38 -8.03 -10.28 -0.74
CA TYR A 38 -6.98 -9.27 -0.59
C TYR A 38 -6.06 -9.60 0.58
N THR A 39 -6.32 -10.69 1.30
CA THR A 39 -5.54 -11.11 2.46
C THR A 39 -4.64 -12.32 2.17
N SER A 40 -4.80 -13.01 1.03
CA SER A 40 -3.83 -14.02 0.59
C SER A 40 -2.74 -13.41 -0.30
N ILE A 41 -1.98 -12.45 0.24
CA ILE A 41 -0.64 -12.26 -0.32
C ILE A 41 0.08 -13.59 -0.04
N ASN A 42 0.29 -14.39 -1.08
CA ASN A 42 1.05 -15.63 -1.01
C ASN A 42 2.35 -15.31 -0.25
N THR A 43 2.49 -15.82 0.96
CA THR A 43 3.53 -15.37 1.93
C THR A 43 4.92 -15.43 1.30
N ASN A 44 5.13 -16.41 0.44
CA ASN A 44 6.36 -16.60 -0.32
C ASN A 44 6.66 -15.41 -1.25
N SER A 45 5.66 -14.86 -1.93
CA SER A 45 5.83 -13.72 -2.86
C SER A 45 6.05 -12.39 -2.13
N ALA A 46 5.44 -12.21 -0.94
CA ALA A 46 5.74 -11.07 -0.09
C ALA A 46 7.15 -11.15 0.48
N GLU A 47 7.55 -12.32 0.97
CA GLU A 47 8.88 -12.56 1.53
C GLU A 47 9.98 -12.34 0.49
N GLU A 48 9.79 -12.79 -0.75
CA GLU A 48 10.71 -12.51 -1.87
C GLU A 48 10.81 -11.02 -2.18
N LEU A 49 9.69 -10.30 -2.18
CA LEU A 49 9.68 -8.86 -2.43
C LEU A 49 10.36 -8.08 -1.30
N PHE A 50 10.11 -8.45 -0.05
CA PHE A 50 10.78 -7.86 1.11
C PHE A 50 12.28 -8.18 1.12
N ALA A 51 12.67 -9.40 0.77
CA ALA A 51 14.07 -9.80 0.63
C ALA A 51 14.76 -8.97 -0.46
N TYR A 52 14.11 -8.79 -1.61
CA TYR A 52 14.62 -7.94 -2.70
C TYR A 52 14.83 -6.48 -2.25
N PHE A 53 13.84 -5.88 -1.55
CA PHE A 53 13.99 -4.51 -1.04
C PHE A 53 15.07 -4.39 0.04
N LEU A 54 15.17 -5.37 0.94
CA LEU A 54 16.21 -5.42 1.98
C LEU A 54 17.59 -5.54 1.36
N GLU A 55 17.76 -6.42 0.37
CA GLU A 55 19.02 -6.58 -0.37
C GLU A 55 19.38 -5.32 -1.15
N GLU A 56 18.42 -4.66 -1.78
CA GLU A 56 18.64 -3.40 -2.50
C GLU A 56 19.09 -2.28 -1.55
N GLU A 57 18.46 -2.15 -0.38
CA GLU A 57 18.83 -1.17 0.64
C GLU A 57 20.19 -1.49 1.29
N GLU A 58 20.49 -2.76 1.58
CA GLU A 58 21.80 -3.18 2.09
C GLU A 58 22.90 -2.85 1.08
N LYS A 59 22.67 -3.11 -0.22
CA LYS A 59 23.61 -2.76 -1.29
C LYS A 59 23.82 -1.26 -1.42
N LYS A 60 22.77 -0.43 -1.28
CA LYS A 60 22.90 1.04 -1.25
C LYS A 60 23.66 1.51 -0.01
N ASN A 61 23.40 0.91 1.15
CA ASN A 61 24.12 1.21 2.39
C ASN A 61 25.61 0.87 2.26
N ASP A 62 25.93 -0.29 1.71
CA ASP A 62 27.31 -0.70 1.47
C ASP A 62 28.01 0.13 0.40
N ALA A 63 27.33 0.52 -0.68
CA ALA A 63 27.85 1.46 -1.66
C ALA A 63 28.19 2.82 -1.03
N LEU A 64 27.34 3.30 -0.10
CA LEU A 64 27.60 4.50 0.68
C LEU A 64 28.79 4.32 1.63
N ARG A 65 28.90 3.18 2.31
CA ARG A 65 30.05 2.89 3.19
C ARG A 65 31.35 2.76 2.41
N GLN A 66 31.30 2.22 1.19
CA GLN A 66 32.45 2.15 0.30
C GLN A 66 32.86 3.52 -0.22
N SER A 67 31.91 4.38 -0.60
CA SER A 67 32.20 5.75 -1.03
C SER A 67 32.77 6.62 0.10
N LEU A 68 32.33 6.39 1.34
CA LEU A 68 32.93 7.03 2.53
C LEU A 68 34.34 6.49 2.81
N LYS A 69 34.56 5.18 2.76
CA LYS A 69 35.89 4.57 2.97
C LYS A 69 36.92 4.98 1.92
N THR A 70 36.51 5.18 0.66
CA THR A 70 37.41 5.68 -0.39
C THR A 70 37.70 7.17 -0.24
N THR A 71 36.76 7.94 0.33
CA THR A 71 36.97 9.35 0.67
C THR A 71 37.92 9.50 1.87
N ASP A 72 37.80 8.66 2.90
CA ASP A 72 38.72 8.66 4.06
C ASP A 72 40.14 8.14 3.72
N LYS A 73 40.28 7.21 2.77
CA LYS A 73 41.60 6.74 2.30
C LYS A 73 42.32 7.70 1.34
N ALA A 74 41.63 8.70 0.81
CA ALA A 74 42.25 9.77 0.02
C ALA A 74 42.69 10.97 0.86
N GLN A 75 42.38 11.01 2.17
CA GLN A 75 42.79 12.12 3.02
C GLN A 75 43.09 11.71 4.47
N SER A 76 44.26 11.12 4.67
CA SER A 76 44.99 11.24 5.95
C SER A 76 46.36 11.90 5.70
N PRO A 77 46.44 13.24 5.76
CA PRO A 77 47.70 13.95 5.90
C PRO A 77 48.15 13.91 7.37
N SER A 78 49.37 13.44 7.61
CA SER A 78 50.03 13.68 8.90
C SER A 78 50.28 15.18 9.07
N VAL A 79 49.74 15.73 10.13
CA VAL A 79 49.87 17.11 10.61
C VAL A 79 51.32 17.39 11.08
N ASN A 80 51.99 18.40 10.50
CA ASN A 80 52.42 19.59 11.26
C ASN A 80 53.09 20.69 10.41
N GLN A 81 52.48 21.88 10.54
CA GLN A 81 53.11 23.22 10.63
C GLN A 81 53.59 23.94 9.35
N LYS A 82 52.73 24.82 8.79
CA LYS A 82 52.93 26.29 8.78
C LYS A 82 51.79 27.03 8.06
N ASP A 83 51.21 28.00 8.78
CA ASP A 83 50.94 29.38 8.32
C ASP A 83 50.46 29.61 6.87
N LYS A 84 49.19 30.03 6.71
CA LYS A 84 48.79 31.46 6.65
C LYS A 84 47.46 31.68 5.92
N ASP A 85 46.70 32.58 6.52
CA ASP A 85 45.85 33.62 5.90
C ASP A 85 44.49 33.27 5.25
N LYS A 86 43.47 33.84 5.91
CA LYS A 86 42.39 34.68 5.37
C LYS A 86 41.07 34.06 4.90
N ASN A 87 40.14 34.15 5.86
CA ASN A 87 38.97 35.05 5.85
C ASN A 87 37.72 34.61 5.08
N LYS A 88 36.62 34.52 5.87
CA LYS A 88 35.26 35.01 5.56
C LYS A 88 34.53 34.29 4.41
N GLU A 89 33.25 33.94 4.47
CA GLU A 89 32.11 34.22 5.34
C GLU A 89 30.95 33.41 4.72
N LYS A 90 29.85 33.26 5.48
CA LYS A 90 28.50 32.91 5.03
C LYS A 90 28.14 31.43 4.91
N GLU A 91 27.47 30.98 5.96
CA GLU A 91 26.02 30.74 5.97
C GLU A 91 25.36 30.10 4.73
N GLU A 92 24.47 29.17 5.06
CA GLU A 92 23.40 28.58 4.24
C GLU A 92 23.79 27.45 3.29
N MET A 93 23.99 26.26 3.87
CA MET A 93 23.67 25.03 3.15
C MET A 93 22.18 24.72 3.31
N LYS A 94 21.45 25.21 2.31
CA LYS A 94 20.07 24.87 1.95
C LYS A 94 19.75 23.40 2.21
N THR A 95 18.64 23.22 2.92
CA THR A 95 17.76 22.06 2.91
C THR A 95 17.81 21.34 1.56
N ILE A 96 18.40 20.14 1.57
CA ILE A 96 18.43 19.25 0.41
C ILE A 96 16.98 18.85 0.12
N LYS A 97 16.43 19.42 -0.95
CA LYS A 97 15.18 19.01 -1.57
C LYS A 97 15.34 17.59 -2.13
N SER A 98 14.79 16.60 -1.43
CA SER A 98 14.32 15.35 -2.06
C SER A 98 13.45 14.55 -1.08
N THR A 99 12.30 15.10 -0.68
CA THR A 99 11.31 14.39 0.17
C THR A 99 9.87 14.89 -0.06
N GLN A 100 9.63 15.60 -1.17
CA GLN A 100 8.38 16.32 -1.37
C GLN A 100 7.37 15.56 -2.25
N ASP A 101 7.83 14.62 -3.08
CA ASP A 101 6.98 13.96 -4.08
C ASP A 101 6.24 12.74 -3.52
N ASP A 102 6.95 11.84 -2.83
CA ASP A 102 6.35 10.60 -2.31
C ASP A 102 5.36 10.85 -1.15
N THR A 103 5.63 11.86 -0.32
CA THR A 103 4.72 12.29 0.75
C THR A 103 3.42 12.87 0.17
N HIS A 104 3.49 13.53 -1.00
CA HIS A 104 2.31 14.12 -1.64
C HIS A 104 1.40 13.03 -2.22
N ILE A 105 2.00 12.04 -2.87
CA ILE A 105 1.25 10.92 -3.45
C ILE A 105 0.54 10.10 -2.37
N TYR A 106 1.18 9.85 -1.23
CA TYR A 106 0.53 9.14 -0.11
C TYR A 106 -0.71 9.87 0.41
N LYS A 107 -0.61 11.18 0.66
CA LYS A 107 -1.75 12.00 1.11
C LYS A 107 -2.86 12.05 0.06
N GLU A 108 -2.52 11.99 -1.21
CA GLU A 108 -3.48 11.94 -2.30
C GLU A 108 -4.22 10.60 -2.35
N ILE A 109 -3.51 9.48 -2.16
CA ILE A 109 -4.10 8.14 -2.04
C ILE A 109 -5.05 8.10 -0.84
N GLU A 110 -4.62 8.59 0.32
CA GLU A 110 -5.44 8.68 1.54
C GLU A 110 -6.73 9.45 1.29
N LYS A 111 -6.64 10.64 0.67
CA LYS A 111 -7.82 11.47 0.40
C LYS A 111 -8.80 10.79 -0.55
N LEU A 112 -8.29 10.15 -1.60
CA LEU A 112 -9.14 9.45 -2.58
C LEU A 112 -9.82 8.22 -1.96
N TYR A 113 -9.08 7.46 -1.15
CA TYR A 113 -9.60 6.30 -0.44
C TYR A 113 -10.69 6.71 0.57
N ASN A 114 -10.44 7.73 1.38
CA ASN A 114 -11.42 8.28 2.34
C ASN A 114 -12.66 8.88 1.66
N SER A 115 -12.55 9.30 0.39
CA SER A 115 -13.69 9.76 -0.41
C SER A 115 -14.51 8.64 -1.06
N GLY A 116 -14.14 7.36 -0.83
CA GLY A 116 -14.85 6.18 -1.32
C GLY A 116 -14.49 5.78 -2.76
N VAL A 117 -13.38 6.29 -3.31
CA VAL A 117 -12.90 5.92 -4.65
C VAL A 117 -12.28 4.52 -4.60
N SER A 118 -12.59 3.69 -5.59
CA SER A 118 -12.08 2.32 -5.66
C SER A 118 -10.56 2.27 -5.87
N VAL A 119 -9.89 1.25 -5.33
CA VAL A 119 -8.44 1.02 -5.48
C VAL A 119 -8.02 1.01 -6.95
N ASP A 120 -8.86 0.43 -7.81
CA ASP A 120 -8.66 0.36 -9.25
C ASP A 120 -8.67 1.73 -9.93
N GLU A 121 -9.56 2.63 -9.50
CA GLU A 121 -9.64 3.98 -10.02
C GLU A 121 -8.49 4.85 -9.51
N ILE A 122 -8.07 4.67 -8.25
CA ILE A 122 -6.90 5.34 -7.68
C ILE A 122 -5.63 4.93 -8.45
N ALA A 123 -5.46 3.64 -8.72
CA ALA A 123 -4.34 3.10 -9.50
C ALA A 123 -4.28 3.70 -10.91
N LYS A 124 -5.42 3.76 -11.61
CA LYS A 124 -5.50 4.38 -12.94
C LYS A 124 -5.22 5.88 -12.89
N LYS A 125 -5.75 6.58 -11.89
CA LYS A 125 -5.63 8.04 -11.75
C LYS A 125 -4.20 8.47 -11.43
N LEU A 126 -3.49 7.69 -10.62
CA LEU A 126 -2.12 7.97 -10.20
C LEU A 126 -1.06 7.26 -11.06
N ASN A 127 -1.49 6.51 -12.09
CA ASN A 127 -0.64 5.69 -12.95
C ASN A 127 0.30 4.77 -12.13
N LYS A 128 -0.30 4.08 -11.15
CA LYS A 128 0.39 3.16 -10.24
C LYS A 128 -0.18 1.75 -10.35
N GLY A 129 0.61 0.78 -9.93
CA GLY A 129 0.15 -0.61 -9.84
C GLY A 129 -0.96 -0.75 -8.80
N LYS A 130 -1.97 -1.59 -9.08
CA LYS A 130 -3.04 -1.89 -8.11
C LYS A 130 -2.48 -2.36 -6.77
N GLY A 131 -1.45 -3.22 -6.81
CA GLY A 131 -0.76 -3.71 -5.61
C GLY A 131 -0.03 -2.61 -4.84
N GLU A 132 0.55 -1.61 -5.51
CA GLU A 132 1.22 -0.48 -4.84
C GLU A 132 0.22 0.39 -4.08
N ILE A 133 -0.93 0.68 -4.69
CA ILE A 133 -2.00 1.43 -4.04
C ILE A 133 -2.57 0.65 -2.85
N GLN A 134 -2.78 -0.66 -3.03
CA GLN A 134 -3.28 -1.53 -1.98
C GLN A 134 -2.30 -1.61 -0.79
N LEU A 135 -1.00 -1.71 -1.06
CA LEU A 135 0.03 -1.68 -0.01
C LEU A 135 -0.01 -0.35 0.77
N MET A 136 -0.12 0.78 0.07
CA MET A 136 -0.18 2.10 0.71
C MET A 136 -1.41 2.27 1.60
N ILE A 137 -2.57 1.76 1.15
CA ILE A 137 -3.81 1.79 1.93
C ILE A 137 -3.70 0.89 3.17
N SER A 138 -3.16 -0.33 3.01
CA SER A 138 -2.98 -1.27 4.13
C SER A 138 -2.02 -0.75 5.21
N LEU A 139 -0.98 -0.02 4.82
CA LEU A 139 -0.08 0.64 5.76
C LEU A 139 -0.75 1.82 6.48
N TYR A 140 -1.65 2.53 5.81
CA TYR A 140 -2.43 3.62 6.40
C TYR A 140 -3.46 3.10 7.42
N SER A 141 -4.22 2.06 7.08
CA SER A 141 -5.27 1.51 7.95
C SER A 141 -4.75 0.84 9.22
N MET A 142 -3.45 0.54 9.28
CA MET A 142 -2.79 -0.03 10.46
C MET A 142 -2.44 1.01 11.54
N ARG A 143 -2.52 2.31 11.22
CA ARG A 143 -2.19 3.41 12.15
C ARG A 143 -3.39 3.87 12.96
#